data_AF-A0A261AE82-F1
#
_entry.id   AF-A0A261AE82-F1
#
_cell.length_a   1.000
_cell.length_b   1.000
_cell.length_c   1.000
_cell.angle_alpha   90.00
_cell.angle_beta   90.00
_cell.angle_gamma   90.00
#
_symmetry.space_group_name_H-M   'P 1'
#
loop_
_entity.id
_entity.type
_entity.pdbx_description
1 polymer ?
#
loop_
_entity_poly.entity_id
_entity_poly.type
_entity_poly.pdbx_seq_one_letter_code
_entity_poly.pdbx_strand_id
1 'polypeptide(L)'
;MAFPFDIFHAEIIRTVLEGEKERCAAKEEFGTILENLNGSADIEKYDGLVQKAFLHVNAETKLESIGFRVGRQLVEKVSKEAPKLVTELEIVKFICKDFWSSVFGKQVDNLRTNH
;
A
#
# COMPACT_ATOMS: atom_id res chain seq x y z
N MET A 1 -7.62 -23.54 -12.14
CA MET A 1 -7.68 -22.17 -12.67
C MET A 1 -6.92 -21.29 -11.69
N ALA A 2 -5.85 -20.61 -12.10
CA ALA A 2 -5.07 -19.76 -11.20
C ALA A 2 -5.87 -18.49 -10.88
N PHE A 3 -5.79 -18.00 -9.63
CA PHE A 3 -6.42 -16.74 -9.24
C PHE A 3 -5.78 -15.58 -10.03
N PRO A 4 -6.56 -14.69 -10.68
CA PRO A 4 -6.04 -13.61 -11.53
C PRO A 4 -5.52 -12.45 -10.67
N PHE A 5 -4.42 -12.68 -9.94
CA PHE A 5 -3.86 -11.72 -8.99
C PHE A 5 -3.51 -10.39 -9.64
N ASP A 6 -3.03 -10.37 -10.88
CA ASP A 6 -2.65 -9.13 -11.57
C ASP A 6 -3.83 -8.15 -11.72
N ILE A 7 -5.01 -8.67 -12.05
CA ILE A 7 -6.24 -7.86 -12.18
C ILE A 7 -6.66 -7.34 -10.79
N PHE A 8 -6.64 -8.21 -9.79
CA PHE A 8 -7.01 -7.83 -8.43
C PHE A 8 -6.05 -6.79 -7.84
N HIS A 9 -4.74 -6.97 -8.02
CA HIS A 9 -3.71 -6.06 -7.58
C HIS A 9 -3.82 -4.69 -8.29
N ALA A 10 -4.09 -4.69 -9.60
CA ALA A 10 -4.35 -3.45 -10.35
C ALA A 10 -5.59 -2.71 -9.82
N GLU A 11 -6.65 -3.43 -9.45
CA GLU A 11 -7.86 -2.83 -8.88
C GLU A 11 -7.62 -2.27 -7.46
N ILE A 12 -6.84 -2.97 -6.62
CA ILE A 12 -6.42 -2.46 -5.31
C ILE A 12 -5.67 -1.13 -5.49
N ILE A 13 -4.67 -1.09 -6.38
CA ILE A 13 -3.90 0.13 -6.65
C ILE A 13 -4.82 1.24 -7.12
N ARG A 14 -5.70 0.96 -8.09
CA ARG A 14 -6.65 1.95 -8.62
C ARG A 14 -7.54 2.51 -7.51
N THR A 15 -8.12 1.65 -6.69
CA THR A 15 -9.03 2.06 -5.61
C THR A 15 -8.32 2.96 -4.59
N VAL A 16 -7.09 2.60 -4.22
CA VAL A 16 -6.31 3.39 -3.24
C VAL A 16 -5.91 4.75 -3.83
N LEU A 17 -5.47 4.79 -5.08
CA LEU A 17 -5.11 6.04 -5.76
C LEU A 17 -6.32 6.95 -5.98
N GLU A 18 -7.47 6.38 -6.33
CA GLU A 18 -8.68 7.17 -6.52
C GLU A 18 -9.15 7.78 -5.19
N GLY A 19 -9.10 7.03 -4.10
CA GLY A 19 -9.38 7.57 -2.77
C GLY A 19 -8.43 8.72 -2.37
N GLU A 20 -7.16 8.66 -2.76
CA GLU A 20 -6.22 9.76 -2.54
C GLU A 20 -6.54 10.99 -3.38
N LYS A 21 -6.90 10.83 -4.66
CA LYS A 21 -7.34 11.94 -5.50
C LYS A 21 -8.58 12.62 -4.93
N GLU A 22 -9.57 11.83 -4.51
CA GLU A 22 -10.78 12.35 -3.89
C GLU A 22 -10.47 13.11 -2.60
N ARG A 23 -9.46 12.68 -1.83
CA ARG A 23 -8.97 13.40 -0.65
C ARG A 23 -8.33 14.73 -1.02
N CYS A 24 -7.51 14.76 -2.07
CA CYS A 24 -6.89 16.00 -2.56
C CYS A 24 -7.94 16.98 -3.09
N ALA A 25 -8.90 16.50 -3.88
CA ALA A 25 -10.04 17.31 -4.34
C ALA A 25 -10.85 17.86 -3.16
N ALA A 26 -11.11 17.04 -2.13
CA ALA A 26 -11.81 17.49 -0.92
C ALA A 26 -11.03 18.58 -0.15
N LYS A 27 -9.68 18.52 -0.13
CA LYS A 27 -8.85 19.57 0.47
C LYS A 27 -8.93 20.88 -0.30
N GLU A 28 -8.90 20.83 -1.62
CA GLU A 28 -9.04 22.00 -2.48
C GLU A 28 -10.42 22.65 -2.32
N GLU A 29 -11.49 21.84 -2.36
CA GLU A 29 -12.86 22.30 -2.15
C GLU A 29 -13.03 22.92 -0.75
N PHE A 30 -12.46 22.30 0.28
CA PHE A 30 -12.48 22.85 1.63
C PHE A 30 -11.75 24.20 1.70
N GLY A 31 -10.63 24.35 1.00
CA GLY A 31 -9.91 25.63 0.89
C GLY A 31 -10.77 26.74 0.29
N THR A 32 -11.49 26.46 -0.80
CA THR A 32 -12.42 27.41 -1.42
C THR A 32 -13.60 27.76 -0.50
N ILE A 33 -14.12 26.78 0.26
CA ILE A 33 -15.21 27.04 1.19
C ILE A 33 -14.77 27.95 2.34
N LEU A 34 -13.57 27.75 2.89
CA LEU A 34 -13.04 28.60 3.96
C LEU A 34 -13.05 30.09 3.58
N GLU A 35 -12.78 30.42 2.32
CA GLU A 35 -12.81 31.79 1.80
C GLU A 35 -14.23 32.38 1.74
N ASN A 36 -15.28 31.54 1.75
CA ASN A 36 -16.68 31.91 1.54
C ASN A 36 -17.61 31.63 2.74
N LEU A 37 -17.06 31.27 3.91
CA LEU A 37 -17.86 30.94 5.10
C LEU A 37 -18.61 32.17 5.64
N ASN A 38 -19.94 32.05 5.81
CA ASN A 38 -20.81 33.14 6.29
C ASN A 38 -21.36 32.91 7.72
N GLY A 39 -20.88 31.90 8.45
CA GLY A 39 -21.22 31.69 9.86
C GLY A 39 -21.05 30.25 10.32
N SER A 40 -21.42 29.99 11.58
CA SER A 40 -21.28 28.67 12.22
C SER A 40 -22.24 27.60 11.65
N ALA A 41 -23.35 27.99 11.02
CA ALA A 41 -24.31 27.06 10.42
C ALA A 41 -23.76 26.33 9.18
N ASP A 42 -22.75 26.89 8.51
CA ASP A 42 -22.11 26.26 7.36
C ASP A 42 -21.18 25.10 7.77
N ILE A 43 -20.77 25.04 9.05
CA ILE A 43 -19.81 24.04 9.53
C ILE A 43 -20.39 22.63 9.50
N GLU A 44 -21.65 22.45 9.92
CA GLU A 44 -22.33 21.13 9.89
C GLU A 44 -22.56 20.65 8.46
N LYS A 45 -22.79 21.58 7.52
CA LYS A 45 -23.01 21.26 6.10
C LYS A 45 -21.80 20.60 5.44
N TYR A 46 -20.59 20.94 5.88
CA TYR A 46 -19.34 20.48 5.28
C TYR A 46 -18.61 19.42 6.13
N ASP A 47 -19.22 18.88 7.19
CA ASP A 47 -18.57 17.89 8.08
C ASP A 47 -18.01 16.68 7.30
N GLY A 48 -18.78 16.11 6.37
CA GLY A 48 -18.31 15.01 5.53
C GLY A 48 -17.13 15.37 4.62
N LEU A 49 -17.09 16.62 4.13
CA LEU A 49 -15.97 17.14 3.34
C LEU A 49 -14.73 17.32 4.20
N VAL A 50 -14.90 17.87 5.42
CA VAL A 50 -13.82 18.04 6.41
C VAL A 50 -13.23 16.69 6.77
N GLN A 51 -14.06 15.71 7.14
CA GLN A 51 -13.61 14.35 7.46
C GLN A 51 -12.81 13.74 6.31
N LYS A 52 -13.28 13.91 5.07
CA LYS A 52 -12.60 13.42 3.88
C LYS A 52 -11.28 14.16 3.62
N ALA A 53 -11.28 15.49 3.63
CA ALA A 53 -10.12 16.34 3.38
C ALA A 53 -8.98 16.06 4.37
N PHE A 54 -9.30 15.84 5.64
CA PHE A 54 -8.32 15.64 6.72
C PHE A 54 -8.05 14.17 7.07
N LEU A 55 -8.57 13.22 6.29
CA LEU A 55 -8.23 11.81 6.46
C LEU A 55 -6.71 11.60 6.26
N HIS A 56 -5.97 11.25 7.32
CA HIS A 56 -4.53 10.98 7.25
C HIS A 56 -4.24 9.58 6.69
N VAL A 57 -4.62 9.34 5.44
CA VAL A 57 -4.32 8.10 4.71
C VAL A 57 -3.50 8.45 3.47
N ASN A 58 -2.27 7.93 3.44
CA ASN A 58 -1.38 7.93 2.28
C ASN A 58 -1.60 6.63 1.47
N ALA A 59 -1.69 6.74 0.15
CA ALA A 59 -1.83 5.60 -0.74
C ALA A 59 -0.69 4.59 -0.56
N GLU A 60 0.55 5.08 -0.50
CA GLU A 60 1.74 4.24 -0.36
C GLU A 60 1.71 3.45 0.95
N THR A 61 1.47 4.13 2.08
CA THR A 61 1.40 3.48 3.40
C THR A 61 0.28 2.43 3.46
N LYS A 62 -0.84 2.67 2.77
CA LYS A 62 -1.95 1.71 2.71
C LYS A 62 -1.57 0.47 1.90
N LEU A 63 -0.95 0.65 0.72
CA LEU A 63 -0.45 -0.45 -0.10
C LEU A 63 0.65 -1.24 0.62
N GLU A 64 1.57 -0.53 1.29
CA GLU A 64 2.63 -1.14 2.10
C GLU A 64 2.06 -1.99 3.23
N SER A 65 1.05 -1.51 3.96
CA SER A 65 0.39 -2.27 5.03
C SER A 65 -0.27 -3.56 4.50
N ILE A 66 -0.91 -3.49 3.33
CA ILE A 66 -1.48 -4.68 2.67
C ILE A 66 -0.35 -5.64 2.30
N GLY A 67 0.71 -5.14 1.65
CA GLY A 67 1.87 -5.92 1.24
C GLY A 67 2.57 -6.59 2.43
N PHE A 68 2.74 -5.90 3.55
CA PHE A 68 3.33 -6.43 4.77
C PHE A 68 2.53 -7.63 5.32
N ARG A 69 1.21 -7.49 5.42
CA ARG A 69 0.33 -8.56 5.92
C ARG A 69 0.37 -9.79 5.03
N VAL A 70 0.29 -9.60 3.72
CA VAL A 70 0.35 -10.69 2.74
C VAL A 70 1.73 -11.34 2.73
N GLY A 71 2.79 -10.53 2.71
CA GLY A 71 4.17 -10.99 2.73
C GLY A 71 4.50 -11.84 3.96
N ARG A 72 4.01 -11.44 5.14
CA ARG A 72 4.16 -12.23 6.38
C ARG A 72 3.54 -13.62 6.26
N GLN A 73 2.33 -13.71 5.72
CA GLN A 73 1.67 -15.01 5.56
C GLN A 73 2.35 -15.88 4.50
N LEU A 74 2.81 -15.27 3.41
CA LEU A 74 3.53 -15.96 2.34
C LEU A 74 4.88 -16.47 2.83
N VAL A 75 5.63 -15.66 3.58
CA VAL A 75 6.96 -16.05 4.04
C VAL A 75 6.88 -17.22 5.01
N GLU A 76 5.89 -17.26 5.91
CA GLU A 76 5.64 -18.41 6.79
C GLU A 76 5.42 -19.70 5.99
N LYS A 77 4.73 -19.63 4.85
CA LYS A 77 4.50 -20.78 3.98
C LYS A 77 5.77 -21.19 3.22
N VAL A 78 6.48 -20.24 2.62
CA VAL A 78 7.64 -20.51 1.75
C VAL A 78 8.87 -20.92 2.54
N SER A 79 9.07 -20.34 3.73
CA SER A 79 10.22 -20.66 4.60
C SER A 79 10.09 -21.99 5.34
N LYS A 80 8.96 -22.69 5.24
CA LYS A 80 8.71 -23.94 5.98
C LYS A 80 9.79 -25.00 5.74
N GLU A 81 10.34 -25.07 4.53
CA GLU A 81 11.39 -26.02 4.16
C GLU A 81 12.77 -25.34 4.05
N ALA A 82 12.85 -24.05 4.32
CA ALA A 82 14.10 -23.30 4.24
C ALA A 82 15.04 -23.69 5.40
N PRO A 83 16.36 -23.77 5.15
CA PRO A 83 17.35 -23.82 6.22
C PRO A 83 17.18 -22.64 7.18
N LYS A 84 17.68 -22.78 8.41
CA LYS A 84 17.67 -21.66 9.38
C LYS A 84 18.39 -20.46 8.76
N LEU A 85 17.65 -19.37 8.62
CA LEU A 85 18.17 -18.08 8.14
C LEU A 85 18.74 -17.33 9.34
N VAL A 86 20.05 -17.47 9.57
CA VAL A 86 20.72 -16.94 10.78
C VAL A 86 21.35 -15.58 10.49
N THR A 87 21.90 -15.42 9.29
CA THR A 87 22.59 -14.19 8.88
C THR A 87 21.73 -13.32 7.97
N GLU A 88 21.97 -12.01 7.99
CA GLU A 88 21.30 -11.07 7.09
C GLU A 88 21.51 -11.44 5.60
N LEU A 89 22.71 -11.88 5.24
CA LEU A 89 23.03 -12.31 3.88
C LEU A 89 22.20 -13.55 3.44
N GLU A 90 21.99 -14.51 4.33
CA GLU A 90 21.14 -15.67 4.07
C GLU A 90 19.68 -15.26 3.89
N ILE A 91 19.19 -14.34 4.74
CA ILE A 91 17.83 -13.80 4.64
C ILE A 91 17.64 -13.11 3.29
N VAL A 92 18.55 -12.24 2.89
CA VAL A 92 18.47 -11.51 1.60
C VAL A 92 18.53 -12.47 0.42
N LYS A 93 19.41 -13.50 0.46
CA LYS A 93 19.46 -14.54 -0.58
C LYS A 93 18.15 -15.32 -0.69
N PHE A 94 17.57 -15.71 0.44
CA PHE A 94 16.28 -16.39 0.49
C PHE A 94 15.16 -15.52 -0.11
N ILE A 95 15.13 -14.23 0.24
CA ILE A 95 14.15 -13.28 -0.31
C ILE A 95 14.28 -13.20 -1.84
N CYS A 96 15.50 -12.99 -2.35
CA CYS A 96 15.71 -12.76 -3.78
C CYS A 96 15.65 -14.01 -4.65
N LYS A 97 15.85 -15.20 -4.08
CA LYS A 97 15.84 -16.46 -4.83
C LYS A 97 14.55 -17.23 -4.57
N ASP A 98 14.42 -17.79 -3.38
CA ASP A 98 13.38 -18.75 -3.05
C ASP A 98 12.01 -18.06 -2.94
N PHE A 99 11.92 -17.00 -2.15
CA PHE A 99 10.68 -16.26 -1.95
C PHE A 99 10.20 -15.59 -3.23
N TRP A 100 11.07 -14.82 -3.89
CA TRP A 100 10.70 -14.11 -5.12
C TRP A 100 10.25 -15.05 -6.25
N SER A 101 10.97 -16.16 -6.45
CA SER A 101 10.59 -17.15 -7.47
C SER A 101 9.28 -17.85 -7.11
N SER A 102 9.04 -18.15 -5.82
CA SER A 102 7.80 -18.78 -5.35
C SER A 102 6.57 -17.88 -5.53
N VAL A 103 6.71 -16.57 -5.28
CA VAL A 103 5.60 -15.61 -5.33
C VAL A 103 5.35 -15.08 -6.74
N PHE A 104 6.40 -14.76 -7.50
CA PHE A 104 6.29 -14.06 -8.78
C PHE A 104 6.64 -14.93 -10.00
N GLY A 105 7.13 -16.15 -9.80
CA GLY A 105 7.49 -17.06 -10.91
C GLY A 105 8.68 -16.57 -11.75
N LYS A 106 9.47 -15.63 -11.25
CA LYS A 106 10.64 -15.06 -11.93
C LYS A 106 11.79 -14.84 -10.95
N GLN A 107 13.01 -14.70 -11.45
CA GLN A 107 14.17 -14.36 -10.63
C GLN A 107 14.25 -12.84 -10.39
N VAL A 108 14.91 -12.43 -9.31
CA VAL A 108 15.33 -11.02 -9.14
C VAL A 108 16.47 -10.73 -10.10
N ASP A 109 16.36 -9.62 -10.85
CA ASP A 109 17.31 -9.31 -11.93
C ASP A 109 18.71 -8.97 -11.42
N ASN A 110 18.81 -8.22 -10.30
CA ASN A 110 20.09 -7.84 -9.72
C ASN A 110 19.96 -7.65 -8.20
N LEU A 111 20.83 -8.33 -7.44
CA LEU A 111 21.03 -8.06 -6.02
C LEU A 111 22.27 -7.17 -5.85
N ARG A 112 22.09 -5.99 -5.26
CA ARG A 112 23.19 -5.06 -4.93
C ARG A 112 23.27 -4.85 -3.43
N THR A 113 24.48 -4.90 -2.89
CA THR A 113 24.80 -4.57 -1.50
C THR A 113 25.69 -3.32 -1.48
N ASN A 114 25.56 -2.50 -0.42
CA ASN A 114 26.42 -1.32 -0.22
C ASN A 114 27.83 -1.68 0.30
N HIS A 115 28.05 -2.96 0.58
CA HIS A 115 29.34 -3.57 0.90
C HIS A 115 29.80 -4.44 -0.25
#